data_AF-A0A2K8U7S6-F1
#
_entry.id   AF-A0A2K8U7S6-F1
#
_cell.length_a   1.000
_cell.length_b   1.000
_cell.length_c   1.000
_cell.angle_alpha   90.00
_cell.angle_beta   90.00
_cell.angle_gamma   90.00
#
_symmetry.space_group_name_H-M   'P 1'
#
loop_
_entity.id
_entity.type
_entity.pdbx_description
1 polymer ?
#
loop_
_entity_poly.entity_id
_entity_poly.type
_entity_poly.pdbx_seq_one_letter_code
_entity_poly.pdbx_strand_id
1 'polypeptide(L)'
;MVLLALACDLEERYGLKGRVFGRVLPALDAYLRRPRSPKPDERIVLSVETWQVEDILPSSPLVAGFIIDVAKARERIGLFLGVVPIQRELALGPGRARYLPS
;
A
#
# COMPACT_ATOMS: atom_id res chain seq x y z
N MET A 1 -11.39 6.97 0.77
CA MET A 1 -10.07 7.65 0.80
C MET A 1 -8.94 6.77 0.28
N VAL A 2 -8.83 5.50 0.69
CA VAL A 2 -7.77 4.57 0.20
C VAL A 2 -7.74 4.46 -1.33
N LEU A 3 -8.91 4.33 -1.96
CA LEU A 3 -9.01 4.29 -3.42
C LEU A 3 -8.35 5.49 -4.13
N LEU A 4 -8.54 6.71 -3.60
CA LEU A 4 -7.94 7.91 -4.17
C LEU A 4 -6.42 7.91 -4.00
N ALA A 5 -5.93 7.52 -2.83
CA ALA A 5 -4.49 7.36 -2.60
C ALA A 5 -3.86 6.34 -3.56
N LEU A 6 -4.55 5.22 -3.83
CA LEU A 6 -4.09 4.23 -4.81
C LEU A 6 -4.13 4.77 -6.24
N ALA A 7 -5.16 5.53 -6.61
CA ALA A 7 -5.25 6.18 -7.91
C ALA A 7 -4.08 7.15 -8.15
N CYS A 8 -3.76 7.99 -7.16
CA CYS A 8 -2.61 8.89 -7.23
C CYS A 8 -1.29 8.12 -7.38
N ASP A 9 -1.08 7.06 -6.59
CA ASP A 9 0.14 6.24 -6.71
C ASP A 9 0.26 5.59 -8.09
N LEU A 10 -0.85 5.11 -8.65
CA LEU A 10 -0.87 4.52 -9.98
C LEU A 10 -0.59 5.53 -11.09
N GLU A 11 -1.09 6.75 -10.94
CA GLU A 11 -0.80 7.85 -11.86
C GLU A 11 0.67 8.26 -11.78
N GLU A 12 1.21 8.44 -10.58
CA GLU A 12 2.56 8.93 -10.33
C GLU A 12 3.63 7.89 -10.70
N ARG A 13 3.44 6.62 -10.33
CA ARG A 13 4.46 5.58 -10.53
C ARG A 13 4.40 4.91 -11.89
N TYR A 14 3.20 4.78 -12.46
CA TYR A 14 2.99 4.00 -13.68
C TYR A 14 2.39 4.82 -14.82
N GLY A 15 2.13 6.11 -14.61
CA GLY A 15 1.58 6.99 -15.64
C GLY A 15 0.17 6.59 -16.09
N LEU A 16 -0.55 5.78 -15.31
CA LEU A 16 -1.89 5.31 -15.68
C LEU A 16 -2.87 6.49 -15.65
N LYS A 17 -3.57 6.73 -16.76
CA LYS A 17 -4.54 7.84 -16.90
C LYS A 17 -5.70 7.45 -17.84
N GLY A 18 -6.75 8.26 -17.83
CA GLY A 18 -7.83 8.21 -18.81
C GLY A 18 -8.59 6.87 -18.84
N ARG A 19 -8.70 6.25 -20.03
CA ARG A 19 -9.50 5.02 -20.21
C ARG A 19 -9.04 3.84 -19.34
N VAL A 20 -7.77 3.79 -18.95
CA VAL A 20 -7.25 2.72 -18.09
C VAL A 20 -7.84 2.83 -16.68
N PHE A 21 -7.95 4.05 -16.14
CA PHE A 21 -8.58 4.29 -14.84
C PHE A 21 -10.06 3.88 -14.82
N GLY A 22 -10.76 4.03 -15.94
CA GLY A 22 -12.14 3.54 -16.08
C GLY A 22 -12.28 2.03 -15.85
N ARG A 23 -11.22 1.25 -16.05
CA ARG A 23 -11.19 -0.21 -15.79
C ARG A 23 -10.61 -0.55 -14.43
N VAL A 24 -9.56 0.16 -14.03
CA VAL A 24 -8.78 -0.14 -12.82
C VAL A 24 -9.49 0.33 -11.55
N LEU A 25 -10.07 1.53 -11.55
CA LEU A 25 -10.69 2.09 -10.34
C LEU A 25 -11.88 1.24 -9.84
N PRO A 26 -12.79 0.74 -10.69
CA PRO A 26 -13.83 -0.17 -10.23
C PRO A 26 -13.29 -1.48 -9.65
N ALA A 27 -12.23 -2.04 -10.25
CA ALA A 27 -11.60 -3.26 -9.77
C ALA A 27 -10.94 -3.06 -8.39
N LEU A 28 -10.25 -1.93 -8.19
CA LEU A 28 -9.69 -1.55 -6.89
C LEU A 28 -10.78 -1.28 -5.85
N ASP A 29 -11.85 -0.58 -6.21
CA ASP A 29 -12.96 -0.30 -5.29
C ASP A 29 -13.64 -1.61 -4.85
N ALA A 30 -13.92 -2.51 -5.80
CA ALA A 30 -14.45 -3.83 -5.50
C ALA A 30 -13.54 -4.61 -4.54
N TYR A 31 -12.22 -4.60 -4.79
CA TYR A 31 -11.24 -5.27 -3.93
C TYR A 31 -11.18 -4.66 -2.51
N LEU A 32 -11.22 -3.33 -2.39
CA LEU A 32 -11.19 -2.62 -1.11
C LEU A 32 -12.47 -2.84 -0.27
N ARG A 33 -13.61 -3.07 -0.93
CA ARG A 33 -14.90 -3.31 -0.26
C ARG A 33 -15.12 -4.76 0.16
N ARG A 34 -14.30 -5.72 -0.30
CA ARG A 34 -14.41 -7.12 0.12
C ARG A 34 -14.24 -7.21 1.65
N PRO A 35 -15.13 -7.92 2.37
CA PRO A 35 -15.00 -8.08 3.81
C PRO A 35 -13.77 -8.94 4.14
N ARG A 36 -12.68 -8.27 4.54
CA ARG A 36 -11.40 -8.89 4.85
C ARG A 36 -10.64 -8.05 5.88
N SER A 37 -9.83 -8.72 6.69
CA SER A 37 -8.94 -8.03 7.62
C SER A 37 -7.76 -7.42 6.85
N PRO A 38 -7.51 -6.11 6.98
CA PRO A 38 -6.34 -5.48 6.36
C PRO A 38 -5.06 -6.09 6.94
N LYS A 39 -4.09 -6.37 6.07
CA LYS A 39 -2.79 -6.94 6.47
C LYS A 39 -1.75 -5.82 6.62
N PRO A 40 -0.79 -5.93 7.56
CA PRO A 40 0.21 -4.89 7.78
C PRO A 40 1.17 -4.68 6.59
N ASP A 41 1.42 -5.73 5.80
CA ASP A 41 2.25 -5.68 4.58
C ASP A 41 1.41 -6.02 3.33
N GLU A 42 0.18 -5.50 3.28
CA GLU A 42 -0.77 -5.78 2.21
C GLU A 42 -0.27 -5.25 0.86
N ARG A 43 0.10 -6.18 -0.03
CA ARG A 43 0.42 -5.92 -1.42
C ARG A 43 -0.49 -6.70 -2.35
N ILE A 44 -0.87 -6.04 -3.43
CA ILE A 44 -1.76 -6.57 -4.45
C ILE A 44 -1.11 -6.47 -5.81
N VAL A 45 -1.53 -7.33 -6.72
CA VAL A 45 -1.18 -7.22 -8.12
C VAL A 45 -2.40 -6.77 -8.92
N LEU A 46 -2.20 -5.79 -9.79
CA LEU A 46 -3.13 -5.42 -10.85
C LEU A 46 -2.63 -6.03 -12.14
N SER A 47 -3.30 -7.07 -12.64
CA SER A 47 -2.93 -7.72 -13.89
C SER A 47 -3.09 -6.78 -15.07
N VAL A 48 -2.10 -6.70 -15.96
CA VAL A 48 -2.22 -5.90 -17.20
C VAL A 48 -3.10 -6.59 -18.26
N GLU A 49 -3.23 -7.91 -18.17
CA GLU A 49 -4.01 -8.71 -19.12
C GLU A 49 -5.50 -8.63 -18.80
N THR A 50 -5.84 -8.85 -17.53
CA THR A 50 -7.24 -8.96 -17.09
C THR A 50 -7.76 -7.71 -16.40
N TRP A 51 -6.88 -6.77 -16.04
CA TRP A 51 -7.20 -5.59 -15.22
C TRP A 51 -7.87 -5.94 -13.88
N GLN A 52 -7.68 -7.18 -13.42
CA GLN A 52 -8.18 -7.63 -12.13
C GLN A 52 -7.15 -7.40 -11.04
N VAL A 53 -7.66 -7.25 -9.82
CA VAL A 53 -6.87 -7.03 -8.60
C VAL A 53 -6.88 -8.30 -7.77
N GLU A 54 -5.69 -8.81 -7.49
CA GLU A 54 -5.49 -10.05 -6.75
C GLU A 54 -4.48 -9.86 -5.61
N ASP A 55 -4.63 -10.65 -4.55
CA ASP A 55 -3.66 -10.69 -3.47
C ASP A 55 -2.36 -11.33 -3.95
N ILE A 56 -1.21 -10.76 -3.57
CA ILE A 56 0.07 -11.41 -3.82
C ILE A 56 0.23 -12.57 -2.82
N LEU A 57 0.04 -13.79 -3.31
CA LEU A 57 0.31 -15.01 -2.56
C LEU A 57 1.77 -15.44 -2.74
N PRO A 58 2.44 -15.99 -1.71
CA PRO A 58 3.83 -16.44 -1.80
C PRO A 58 4.07 -17.47 -2.91
N SER A 59 3.03 -18.22 -3.26
CA SER A 59 3.05 -19.28 -4.27
C SER A 59 2.39 -18.86 -5.59
N SER A 60 2.09 -17.57 -5.77
CA SER A 60 1.39 -17.10 -6.97
C SER A 60 2.33 -17.12 -8.18
N PRO A 61 1.89 -17.59 -9.36
CA PRO A 61 2.68 -17.48 -10.58
C PRO A 61 3.04 -16.00 -10.84
N LEU A 62 4.21 -15.76 -11.44
CA LEU A 62 4.62 -14.43 -11.87
C LEU A 62 3.68 -13.93 -12.98
N VAL A 63 2.65 -13.17 -12.60
CA VAL A 63 1.73 -12.52 -13.53
C VAL A 63 2.28 -11.15 -13.91
N ALA A 64 2.24 -10.82 -15.19
CA ALA A 64 2.55 -9.46 -15.65
C ALA A 64 1.54 -8.48 -15.05
N GLY A 65 2.02 -7.55 -14.24
CA GLY A 65 1.13 -6.69 -13.45
C GLY A 65 1.86 -5.57 -12.73
N PHE A 66 1.06 -4.63 -12.23
CA PHE A 66 1.53 -3.58 -11.34
C PHE A 66 1.40 -4.07 -9.90
N ILE A 67 2.49 -3.97 -9.14
CA ILE A 67 2.49 -4.25 -7.70
C ILE A 67 2.10 -2.98 -6.96
N ILE A 68 1.03 -3.06 -6.18
CA ILE A 68 0.48 -1.92 -5.46
C ILE A 68 0.57 -2.21 -3.96
N ASP A 69 1.15 -1.27 -3.22
CA ASP A 69 1.29 -1.34 -1.77
C ASP A 69 0.09 -0.66 -1.08
N VAL A 70 -0.88 -1.48 -0.66
CA VAL A 70 -2.11 -0.99 -0.04
C VAL A 70 -1.87 -0.55 1.40
N ALA A 71 -0.95 -1.23 2.10
CA ALA A 71 -0.55 -0.86 3.46
C ALA A 71 0.03 0.56 3.49
N LYS A 72 0.93 0.90 2.57
CA LYS A 72 1.51 2.24 2.44
C LYS A 72 0.46 3.30 2.13
N ALA A 73 -0.51 3.00 1.27
CA ALA A 73 -1.61 3.93 0.98
C ALA A 73 -2.52 4.16 2.21
N ARG A 74 -2.79 3.12 3.00
CA ARG A 74 -3.53 3.21 4.27
C ARG A 74 -2.75 4.01 5.31
N GLU A 75 -1.45 3.78 5.42
CA GLU A 75 -0.55 4.52 6.33
C GLU A 75 -0.55 6.01 5.99
N ARG A 76 -0.38 6.37 4.71
CA ARG A 76 -0.42 7.78 4.27
C ARG A 76 -1.73 8.46 4.65
N ILE A 77 -2.86 7.76 4.49
CA ILE A 77 -4.17 8.28 4.91
C ILE A 77 -4.25 8.37 6.44
N GLY A 78 -3.76 7.36 7.14
CA GLY A 78 -3.70 7.36 8.60
C GLY A 78 -2.90 8.53 9.17
N LEU A 79 -1.77 8.87 8.55
CA LEU A 79 -0.97 10.05 8.87
C LEU A 79 -1.73 11.34 8.56
N PHE A 80 -2.34 11.44 7.37
CA PHE A 80 -3.13 12.61 6.97
C PHE A 80 -4.32 12.87 7.92
N LEU A 81 -4.97 11.81 8.38
CA LEU A 81 -6.09 11.90 9.31
C LEU A 81 -5.66 12.01 10.79
N GLY A 82 -4.36 11.95 11.09
CA GLY A 82 -3.85 11.97 12.46
C GLY A 82 -4.18 10.73 13.31
N VAL A 83 -4.56 9.62 12.68
CA VAL A 83 -5.00 8.37 13.34
C VAL A 83 -3.83 7.41 13.59
N VAL A 84 -2.78 7.47 12.78
CA VAL A 84 -1.57 6.65 12.96
C VAL A 84 -0.54 7.46 13.75
N PRO A 85 -0.02 6.96 14.89
CA PRO A 85 1.06 7.63 15.59
C PRO A 85 2.31 7.63 14.70
N ILE A 86 2.94 8.80 14.54
CA ILE A 86 4.18 9.06 13.78
C ILE A 86 5.40 8.27 14.31
N GLN A 87 5.23 7.46 15.36
CA GLN A 87 6.32 6.86 16.15
C GLN A 87 6.97 5.59 15.59
N ARG A 88 6.86 5.29 14.29
CA ARG A 88 7.61 4.14 13.72
C ARG A 88 9.10 4.43 13.49
N GLU A 89 9.52 5.70 13.53
CA GLU A 89 10.91 6.10 13.22
C GLU A 89 11.64 6.81 14.38
N LEU A 90 11.25 6.52 15.63
CA LEU A 90 12.05 6.85 16.83
C LEU A 90 12.44 5.58 17.58
N ALA A 91 12.91 4.56 16.86
CA ALA A 91 13.82 3.61 17.46
C ALA A 91 15.14 4.37 17.69
N LEU A 92 15.28 4.98 18.87
CA LEU A 92 16.58 5.38 19.41
C LEU A 92 17.47 4.14 19.31
N GLY A 93 18.41 4.14 18.37
CA GLY A 93 19.42 3.08 18.26
C GLY A 93 20.12 2.88 19.61
N PRO A 94 20.70 1.71 19.90
CA PRO A 94 21.37 1.43 21.17
C PRO A 94 22.66 2.25 21.25
N GLY A 95 22.53 3.52 21.67
CA GLY A 95 23.60 4.49 21.80
C GLY A 95 24.18 4.48 23.20
N ARG A 96 24.94 3.42 23.51
CA ARG A 96 26.02 3.37 24.52
C ARG A 96 25.67 3.79 25.96
N ALA A 97 25.63 2.77 26.83
CA ALA A 97 26.10 2.88 28.20
C ALA A 97 27.43 3.66 28.25
N ARG A 98 27.41 4.85 28.83
CA ARG A 98 28.62 5.59 29.19
C ARG A 98 28.67 5.64 30.71
N TYR A 99 29.62 4.88 31.26
CA TYR A 99 30.06 4.91 32.64
C TYR A 99 30.15 6.36 33.16
N LEU A 100 29.60 6.62 34.34
CA LEU A 100 29.91 7.78 35.16
C LEU A 100 30.70 7.30 36.38
N PRO A 101 31.85 7.93 36.70
CA PRO A 101 32.68 7.54 37.84
C PRO A 101 32.14 8.17 39.12
N SER A 102 32.25 7.44 40.22
CA SER A 102 32.38 7.96 41.59
C SER A 102 33.07 6.88 42.41
#